data_AF-A0A1V5QII8-F1
#
_entry.id   AF-A0A1V5QII8-F1
#
_cell.length_a   1.000
_cell.length_b   1.000
_cell.length_c   1.000
_cell.angle_alpha   90.00
_cell.angle_beta   90.00
_cell.angle_gamma   90.00
#
_symmetry.space_group_name_H-M   'P 1'
#
loop_
_entity.id
_entity.type
_entity.pdbx_description
1 polymer ?
#
loop_
_entity_poly.entity_id
_entity_poly.type
_entity_poly.pdbx_seq_one_letter_code
_entity_poly.pdbx_strand_id
1 'polypeptide(L)'
;MVKTDTRNGKRKRGRQRGKRPQRIPGAPRQLLLPWRTEITQDDLVSIRVAARGLAGRHGYSLSDFEDIAQDLALHVLERMGEYDPGRGAWSTFLKRVLRNKISHLIEYRTFQKRDYRKCMPLLP
;
A
#
# COMPACT_ATOMS: atom_id res chain seq x y z
N MET A 1 6.27 -21.44 49.54
CA MET A 1 5.61 -21.89 48.30
C MET A 1 4.75 -20.74 47.77
N VAL A 2 5.34 -19.86 46.95
CA VAL A 2 4.69 -18.62 46.47
C VAL A 2 4.03 -18.92 45.13
N LYS A 3 2.71 -18.87 45.06
CA LYS A 3 1.95 -18.94 43.80
C LYS A 3 1.97 -17.56 43.15
N THR A 4 2.81 -17.36 42.13
CA THR A 4 2.77 -16.17 41.27
C THR A 4 1.70 -16.35 40.21
N ASP A 5 0.53 -15.80 40.50
CA ASP A 5 -0.64 -15.77 39.61
C ASP A 5 -0.35 -14.81 38.42
N THR A 6 0.16 -15.37 37.33
CA THR A 6 0.57 -14.59 36.14
C THR A 6 -0.67 -14.34 35.26
N ARG A 7 -1.45 -13.29 35.55
CA ARG A 7 -2.58 -12.90 34.70
C ARG A 7 -2.10 -12.12 33.48
N ASN A 8 -1.95 -12.87 32.39
CA ASN A 8 -1.68 -12.41 31.04
C ASN A 8 -2.78 -11.45 30.54
N GLY A 9 -2.46 -10.15 30.54
CA GLY A 9 -3.33 -9.08 30.03
C GLY A 9 -3.51 -9.17 28.52
N LYS A 10 -4.66 -9.71 28.08
CA LYS A 10 -5.09 -9.66 26.68
C LYS A 10 -5.25 -8.19 26.22
N ARG A 11 -4.24 -7.65 25.54
CA ARG A 11 -4.33 -6.37 24.83
C ARG A 11 -5.31 -6.50 23.66
N LYS A 12 -6.58 -6.17 23.90
CA LYS A 12 -7.57 -5.99 22.84
C LYS A 12 -7.19 -4.77 21.99
N ARG A 13 -6.56 -5.00 20.83
CA ARG A 13 -6.41 -3.98 19.78
C ARG A 13 -7.77 -3.73 19.13
N GLY A 14 -8.61 -2.95 19.80
CA GLY A 14 -9.85 -2.45 19.20
C GLY A 14 -9.50 -1.60 17.98
N ARG A 15 -9.91 -2.05 16.79
CA ARG A 15 -9.86 -1.22 15.58
C ARG A 15 -10.87 -0.09 15.77
N GLN A 16 -10.42 1.06 16.25
CA GLN A 16 -11.20 2.29 16.20
C GLN A 16 -11.43 2.61 14.71
N ARG A 17 -12.55 2.12 14.17
CA ARG A 17 -13.03 2.54 12.86
C ARG A 17 -13.41 4.00 13.00
N GLY A 18 -12.57 4.90 12.51
CA GLY A 18 -12.87 6.34 12.45
C GLY A 18 -14.26 6.56 11.87
N LYS A 19 -14.96 7.59 12.37
CA LYS A 19 -16.32 7.94 11.92
C LYS A 19 -16.33 8.06 10.40
N ARG A 20 -17.28 7.39 9.74
CA ARG A 20 -17.49 7.53 8.29
C ARG A 20 -17.86 8.98 8.01
N PRO A 21 -17.15 9.71 7.11
CA PRO A 21 -17.59 11.03 6.70
C PRO A 21 -18.99 10.88 6.08
N GLN A 22 -19.94 11.69 6.56
CA GLN A 22 -21.31 11.67 6.06
C GLN A 22 -21.29 12.14 4.60
N ARG A 23 -21.87 11.33 3.71
CA ARG A 23 -21.99 11.64 2.28
C ARG A 23 -23.01 12.77 2.14
N ILE A 24 -22.59 13.95 1.70
CA ILE A 24 -23.53 15.00 1.27
C ILE A 24 -24.21 14.50 -0.01
N PRO A 25 -25.53 14.22 -0.01
CA PRO A 25 -26.21 13.76 -1.22
C PRO A 25 -26.24 14.88 -2.26
N GLY A 26 -25.84 14.60 -3.50
CA GLY A 26 -25.93 15.54 -4.63
C GLY A 26 -24.72 16.44 -4.88
N ALA A 27 -23.62 16.29 -4.15
CA ALA A 27 -22.40 17.06 -4.43
C ALA A 27 -21.77 16.65 -5.79
N PRO A 28 -21.50 17.60 -6.71
CA PRO A 28 -20.89 17.29 -8.00
C PRO A 28 -19.48 16.69 -7.81
N ARG A 29 -19.12 15.76 -8.70
CA ARG A 29 -17.89 14.94 -8.64
C ARG A 29 -16.60 15.78 -8.49
N GLN A 30 -16.64 17.05 -8.91
CA GLN A 30 -15.50 17.96 -8.93
C GLN A 30 -15.36 18.89 -7.70
N LEU A 31 -16.32 18.91 -6.76
CA LEU A 31 -16.35 19.86 -5.61
C LEU A 31 -16.04 19.22 -4.25
N LEU A 32 -15.50 18.00 -4.24
CA LEU A 32 -14.83 17.45 -3.08
C LEU A 32 -13.38 17.93 -3.13
N LEU A 33 -13.07 18.96 -2.36
CA LEU A 33 -11.68 19.26 -1.98
C LEU A 33 -10.96 17.93 -1.68
N PRO A 34 -9.74 17.70 -2.20
CA PRO A 34 -9.04 16.44 -2.03
C PRO A 34 -8.94 16.15 -0.54
N TRP A 35 -9.65 15.11 -0.10
CA TRP A 35 -9.77 14.67 1.29
C TRP A 35 -8.42 14.18 1.85
N ARG A 36 -7.34 14.23 1.06
CA ARG A 36 -5.91 14.28 1.42
C ARG A 36 -5.08 14.77 0.23
N THR A 37 -4.24 15.79 0.45
CA THR A 37 -3.26 16.30 -0.54
C THR A 37 -1.84 15.86 -0.25
N GLU A 38 -1.59 15.36 0.96
CA GLU A 38 -0.28 15.00 1.47
C GLU A 38 -0.27 13.60 2.07
N ILE A 39 0.90 12.96 2.00
CA ILE A 39 1.15 11.71 2.72
C ILE A 39 1.36 12.04 4.19
N THR A 40 0.57 11.43 5.06
CA THR A 40 0.72 11.57 6.51
C THR A 40 1.74 10.59 7.07
N GLN A 41 2.21 10.82 8.29
CA GLN A 41 3.17 9.94 8.96
C GLN A 41 2.66 8.49 9.07
N ASP A 42 1.37 8.28 9.31
CA ASP A 42 0.77 6.93 9.38
C ASP A 42 0.81 6.20 8.02
N ASP A 43 0.71 6.94 6.92
CA ASP A 43 0.84 6.38 5.58
C ASP A 43 2.29 5.99 5.31
N LEU A 44 3.25 6.84 5.71
CA LEU A 44 4.68 6.54 5.61
C LEU A 44 5.04 5.27 6.39
N VAL A 45 4.48 5.09 7.60
CA VAL A 45 4.66 3.84 8.36
C VAL A 45 4.11 2.66 7.56
N SER A 46 2.93 2.79 6.95
CA SER A 46 2.32 1.73 6.14
C SER A 46 3.16 1.39 4.90
N ILE A 47 3.70 2.41 4.23
CA ILE A 47 4.59 2.29 3.07
C ILE A 47 5.88 1.58 3.46
N ARG A 48 6.54 1.98 4.55
CA ARG A 48 7.80 1.37 5.00
C ARG A 48 7.62 -0.07 5.46
N VAL A 49 6.50 -0.39 6.14
CA VAL A 49 6.16 -1.78 6.48
C VAL A 49 5.99 -2.63 5.23
N ALA A 50 5.33 -2.08 4.20
CA ALA A 50 5.16 -2.76 2.92
C ALA A 50 6.50 -2.96 2.18
N ALA A 51 7.34 -1.91 2.13
CA ALA A 51 8.69 -1.97 1.55
C ALA A 51 9.58 -2.99 2.26
N ARG A 52 9.54 -3.04 3.60
CA ARG A 52 10.28 -4.02 4.41
C ARG A 52 9.85 -5.45 4.10
N GLY A 53 8.59 -5.66 3.73
CA GLY A 53 8.06 -6.96 3.32
C GLY A 53 8.60 -7.45 1.97
N LEU A 54 9.08 -6.55 1.12
CA LEU A 54 9.63 -6.83 -0.21
C LEU A 54 11.18 -6.85 -0.20
N ALA A 55 11.81 -5.98 0.59
CA ALA A 55 13.26 -5.89 0.70
C ALA A 55 13.88 -7.25 1.12
N GLY A 56 14.91 -7.68 0.39
CA GLY A 56 15.55 -8.98 0.59
C GLY A 56 14.76 -10.18 0.03
N ARG A 57 13.68 -9.96 -0.73
CA ARG A 57 12.84 -11.02 -1.34
C ARG A 57 12.61 -10.77 -2.82
N HIS A 58 12.16 -11.78 -3.56
CA HIS A 58 11.76 -11.66 -4.98
C HIS A 58 12.83 -11.02 -5.89
N GLY A 59 14.12 -11.24 -5.58
CA GLY A 59 15.24 -10.66 -6.35
C GLY A 59 15.62 -9.24 -5.93
N TYR A 60 15.02 -8.69 -4.87
CA TYR A 60 15.47 -7.47 -4.21
C TYR A 60 16.49 -7.77 -3.11
N SER A 61 17.43 -6.86 -2.93
CA SER A 61 18.40 -6.86 -1.84
C SER A 61 17.79 -6.16 -0.61
N LEU A 62 18.50 -6.21 0.52
CA LEU A 62 18.12 -5.43 1.70
C LEU A 62 18.40 -3.92 1.53
N SER A 63 19.37 -3.54 0.69
CA SER A 63 19.68 -2.14 0.41
C SER A 63 18.60 -1.46 -0.45
N ASP A 64 17.82 -2.22 -1.21
CA ASP A 64 16.72 -1.71 -2.04
C ASP A 64 15.54 -1.19 -1.19
N PHE A 65 15.61 -1.25 0.15
CA PHE A 65 14.52 -0.87 1.04
C PHE A 65 14.06 0.58 0.86
N GLU A 66 14.99 1.54 0.82
CA GLU A 66 14.64 2.95 0.69
C GLU A 66 14.11 3.25 -0.73
N ASP A 67 14.67 2.61 -1.76
CA ASP A 67 14.19 2.73 -3.15
C ASP A 67 12.75 2.20 -3.28
N ILE A 68 12.47 1.01 -2.74
CA ILE A 68 11.11 0.44 -2.74
C ILE A 68 10.14 1.35 -1.97
N ALA A 69 10.57 1.90 -0.82
CA ALA A 69 9.72 2.81 -0.04
C ALA A 69 9.38 4.08 -0.82
N GLN A 70 10.36 4.65 -1.53
CA GLN A 70 10.16 5.81 -2.39
C GLN A 70 9.20 5.49 -3.54
N ASP A 71 9.39 4.36 -4.22
CA ASP A 71 8.54 3.91 -5.33
C ASP A 71 7.08 3.71 -4.90
N LEU A 72 6.87 3.15 -3.71
CA LEU A 72 5.55 2.98 -3.12
C LEU A 72 4.92 4.32 -2.72
N ALA A 73 5.70 5.24 -2.14
CA ALA A 73 5.22 6.57 -1.77
C ALA A 73 4.79 7.38 -3.00
N LEU A 74 5.60 7.38 -4.06
CA LEU A 74 5.28 8.02 -5.33
C LEU A 74 3.97 7.48 -5.91
N HIS A 75 3.82 6.15 -5.93
CA HIS A 75 2.59 5.53 -6.44
C HIS A 75 1.35 5.89 -5.61
N VAL A 76 1.51 6.06 -4.29
CA VAL A 76 0.41 6.56 -3.44
C VAL A 76 0.05 7.99 -3.81
N LEU A 77 1.02 8.89 -3.97
CA LEU A 77 0.79 10.29 -4.37
C LEU A 77 0.04 10.39 -5.70
N GLU A 78 0.45 9.64 -6.71
CA GLU A 78 -0.18 9.63 -8.04
C GLU A 78 -1.66 9.20 -7.97
N ARG A 79 -1.99 8.27 -7.07
CA ARG A 79 -3.33 7.69 -6.95
C ARG A 79 -4.18 8.37 -5.90
N MET A 80 -3.62 9.23 -5.06
CA MET A 80 -4.35 9.90 -3.99
C MET A 80 -5.59 10.63 -4.52
N GLY A 81 -5.52 11.30 -5.66
CA GLY A 81 -6.69 11.97 -6.25
C GLY A 81 -7.85 11.04 -6.63
N GLU A 82 -7.63 9.73 -6.74
CA GLU A 82 -8.64 8.75 -7.15
C GLU A 82 -9.52 8.22 -6.00
N TYR A 83 -9.16 8.46 -4.74
CA TYR A 83 -9.97 7.89 -3.65
C TYR A 83 -11.32 8.56 -3.51
N ASP A 84 -12.27 7.69 -3.19
CA ASP A 84 -13.66 7.99 -3.03
C ASP A 84 -14.08 7.51 -1.63
N PRO A 85 -14.35 8.44 -0.67
CA PRO A 85 -14.78 8.06 0.67
C PRO A 85 -16.12 7.32 0.68
N GLY A 86 -16.92 7.40 -0.39
CA GLY A 86 -18.15 6.65 -0.56
C GLY A 86 -17.92 5.15 -0.84
N ARG A 87 -16.73 4.76 -1.32
CA ARG A 87 -16.38 3.36 -1.63
C ARG A 87 -15.71 2.62 -0.48
N GLY A 88 -15.15 3.33 0.49
CA GLY A 88 -14.48 2.69 1.63
C GLY A 88 -13.57 3.64 2.42
N ALA A 89 -12.92 3.08 3.44
CA ALA A 89 -11.99 3.84 4.28
C ALA A 89 -10.63 4.01 3.60
N TRP A 90 -9.96 5.13 3.89
CA TRP A 90 -8.62 5.46 3.38
C TRP A 90 -7.61 4.31 3.55
N SER A 91 -7.56 3.70 4.73
CA SER A 91 -6.67 2.57 5.01
C SER A 91 -6.91 1.35 4.11
N THR A 92 -8.12 1.17 3.58
CA THR A 92 -8.44 0.09 2.64
C THR A 92 -7.96 0.43 1.24
N PHE A 93 -8.13 1.68 0.84
CA PHE A 93 -7.61 2.20 -0.43
C PHE A 93 -6.08 2.15 -0.46
N LEU A 94 -5.40 2.69 0.56
CA LEU A 94 -3.95 2.68 0.68
C LEU A 94 -3.39 1.26 0.56
N LYS A 95 -3.97 0.29 1.28
CA LYS A 95 -3.57 -1.12 1.19
C LYS A 95 -3.74 -1.68 -0.23
N ARG A 96 -4.80 -1.30 -0.94
CA ARG A 96 -5.04 -1.76 -2.31
C ARG A 96 -4.03 -1.15 -3.28
N VAL A 97 -3.75 0.15 -3.17
CA VAL A 97 -2.72 0.84 -3.97
C VAL A 97 -1.35 0.22 -3.76
N LEU A 98 -0.93 0.04 -2.50
CA LEU A 98 0.35 -0.60 -2.16
C LEU A 98 0.43 -2.03 -2.70
N ARG A 99 -0.62 -2.83 -2.51
CA ARG A 99 -0.66 -4.21 -3.01
C ARG A 99 -0.49 -4.27 -4.52
N ASN A 100 -1.18 -3.41 -5.27
CA ASN A 100 -1.10 -3.38 -6.73
C ASN A 100 0.32 -3.05 -7.20
N LYS A 101 0.96 -2.02 -6.62
CA LYS A 101 2.35 -1.66 -6.97
C LYS A 101 3.34 -2.76 -6.60
N ILE A 102 3.19 -3.39 -5.43
CA ILE A 102 4.04 -4.54 -5.03
C ILE A 102 3.91 -5.68 -6.02
N SER A 103 2.69 -6.01 -6.46
CA SER A 103 2.48 -7.03 -7.51
C SER A 103 3.24 -6.68 -8.79
N HIS A 104 3.13 -5.44 -9.27
CA HIS A 104 3.89 -4.99 -10.46
C HIS A 104 5.41 -5.03 -10.25
N LEU A 105 5.91 -4.66 -9.07
CA LEU A 105 7.34 -4.69 -8.76
C LEU A 105 7.87 -6.13 -8.76
N ILE A 106 7.16 -7.05 -8.09
CA ILE A 106 7.49 -8.47 -8.09
C ILE A 106 7.45 -9.02 -9.51
N GLU A 107 6.38 -8.77 -10.25
CA GLU A 107 6.24 -9.18 -11.65
C GLU A 107 7.43 -8.67 -12.47
N TYR A 108 7.70 -7.36 -12.48
CA TYR A 108 8.81 -6.76 -13.22
C TYR A 108 10.16 -7.39 -12.88
N ARG A 109 10.40 -7.70 -11.59
CA ARG A 109 11.67 -8.29 -11.13
C ARG A 109 11.77 -9.80 -11.40
N THR A 110 10.65 -10.52 -11.34
CA THR A 110 10.57 -11.97 -11.55
C THR A 110 10.36 -12.36 -13.01
N PHE A 111 9.95 -11.41 -13.87
CA PHE A 111 10.00 -11.51 -15.32
C PHE A 111 11.46 -11.56 -15.80
N GLN A 112 12.18 -12.62 -15.43
CA GLN A 112 13.33 -13.06 -16.19
C GLN A 112 12.82 -13.55 -17.56
N LYS A 113 13.05 -12.70 -18.58
CA LYS A 113 13.03 -13.04 -20.02
C LYS A 113 11.63 -13.16 -20.66
N ARG A 114 11.18 -12.08 -21.30
CA ARG A 114 11.03 -12.20 -22.76
C ARG A 114 12.40 -12.58 -23.27
N ASP A 115 12.62 -13.87 -23.47
CA ASP A 115 13.84 -14.34 -24.09
C ASP A 115 13.81 -13.72 -25.48
N TYR A 116 14.65 -12.72 -25.75
CA TYR A 116 14.67 -12.07 -27.07
C TYR A 116 15.01 -13.08 -28.18
N ARG A 117 15.56 -14.24 -27.82
CA ARG A 117 15.76 -15.40 -28.71
C ARG A 117 14.48 -16.18 -29.01
N LYS A 118 13.44 -16.05 -28.17
CA LYS A 118 12.10 -16.61 -28.38
C LYS A 118 11.12 -15.59 -28.97
N CYS A 119 11.52 -14.32 -29.09
CA CYS A 119 10.83 -13.36 -29.92
C CYS A 119 11.14 -13.68 -31.39
N MET A 120 10.36 -14.58 -32.01
CA MET A 120 10.39 -14.74 -33.47
C MET A 120 10.01 -13.39 -34.10
N PRO A 121 10.87 -12.79 -34.94
CA PRO A 121 10.38 -11.74 -35.83
C PRO A 121 9.32 -12.39 -36.73
N LEU A 122 8.14 -11.78 -36.81
CA LEU A 122 7.17 -12.10 -37.84
C LEU A 122 7.86 -11.75 -39.17
N LEU A 123 8.34 -12.78 -39.88
CA LEU A 123 8.85 -12.59 -41.24
C LEU A 123 7.68 -12.09 -42.12
N PRO A 124 7.96 -11.16 -43.05
CA PRO A 124 6.95 -10.48 -43.87
C PRO A 124 6.16 -11.44 -44.77
#